data_AF-A0A969ETT2-F1
#
_entry.id   AF-A0A969ETT2-F1
#
_cell.length_a   1.000
_cell.length_b   1.000
_cell.length_c   1.000
_cell.angle_alpha   90.00
_cell.angle_beta   90.00
_cell.angle_gamma   90.00
#
_symmetry.space_group_name_H-M   'P 1'
#
loop_
_entity.id
_entity.type
_entity.pdbx_description
1 polymer ?
#
loop_
_entity_poly.entity_id
_entity_poly.type
_entity_poly.pdbx_seq_one_letter_code
_entity_poly.pdbx_strand_id
1 'polypeptide(L)' 'NHSAHVLVADSRVKNLDLPPYRKIDEISASTLPDLQEPEAFNRVSLYRADA' A
#
# COMPACT_ATOMS: atom_id res chain seq x y z
N ASN A 1 -19.09 -16.18 11.03
CA ASN A 1 -18.21 -15.10 11.52
C ASN A 1 -17.29 -14.71 10.37
N HIS A 2 -17.53 -13.57 9.71
CA HIS A 2 -16.59 -13.03 8.72
C HIS A 2 -15.86 -11.87 9.41
N SER A 3 -14.63 -12.08 9.90
CA SER A 3 -13.76 -10.95 10.22
C SER A 3 -13.40 -10.27 8.91
N ALA A 4 -13.82 -9.02 8.75
CA ALA A 4 -13.48 -8.22 7.58
C ALA A 4 -12.06 -7.68 7.77
N HIS A 5 -11.13 -8.14 6.94
CA HIS A 5 -9.80 -7.55 6.84
C HIS A 5 -9.79 -6.59 5.65
N VAL A 6 -9.25 -5.38 5.85
CA VAL A 6 -9.10 -4.38 4.79
C VAL A 6 -7.63 -4.22 4.47
N LEU A 7 -7.30 -4.27 3.18
CA LEU A 7 -5.96 -3.99 2.66
C LEU A 7 -5.96 -2.66 1.92
N VAL A 8 -4.96 -1.83 2.20
CA VAL A 8 -4.66 -0.59 1.48
C VAL A 8 -3.28 -0.72 0.85
N ALA A 9 -3.19 -0.45 -0.43
CA ALA A 9 -1.93 -0.39 -1.18
C ALA A 9 -1.83 0.98 -1.83
N ASP A 10 -0.86 1.79 -1.41
CA ASP A 10 -0.72 3.16 -1.90
C ASP A 10 0.75 3.54 -2.05
N SER A 11 1.11 4.15 -3.18
CA SER A 11 2.48 4.57 -3.48
C SER A 11 2.82 5.98 -2.99
N ARG A 12 1.82 6.79 -2.66
CA ARG A 12 1.95 8.19 -2.24
C ARG A 12 1.97 8.32 -0.72
N VAL A 13 1.21 7.47 -0.03
CA VAL A 13 1.13 7.45 1.43
C VAL A 13 2.29 6.63 2.02
N LYS A 14 3.40 7.31 2.32
CA LYS A 14 4.61 6.66 2.85
C LYS A 14 4.51 6.27 4.33
N ASN A 15 3.71 7.00 5.11
CA ASN A 15 3.47 6.73 6.52
C ASN A 15 2.00 7.01 6.88
N LEU A 16 1.14 5.99 6.72
CA LEU A 16 -0.25 6.06 7.17
C LEU A 16 -0.31 5.82 8.68
N ASP A 17 -0.41 6.90 9.46
CA ASP A 17 -0.58 6.84 10.91
C ASP A 17 -2.07 7.02 11.27
N LEU A 18 -2.86 5.99 10.98
CA LEU A 18 -4.29 5.98 11.22
C LEU A 18 -4.75 4.59 11.69
N PRO A 19 -5.04 4.40 12.99
CA PRO A 19 -5.66 3.16 13.47
C PRO A 19 -6.98 2.85 12.74
N PRO A 20 -7.32 1.57 12.48
CA PRO A 20 -6.58 0.36 12.86
C PRO A 20 -5.52 -0.08 11.83
N TYR A 21 -5.18 0.74 10.85
CA TYR A 21 -4.22 0.37 9.81
C TYR A 21 -2.80 0.28 10.35
N ARG A 22 -2.12 -0.82 10.02
CA ARG A 22 -0.69 -1.03 10.30
C ARG A 22 0.03 -1.34 9.01
N LYS A 23 1.20 -0.74 8.80
CA LYS A 23 2.06 -1.10 7.66
C LYS A 23 2.52 -2.54 7.83
N ILE A 24 2.29 -3.36 6.82
CA ILE A 24 2.65 -4.78 6.82
C ILE A 24 3.77 -5.09 5.83
N ASP A 25 3.93 -4.27 4.79
CA ASP A 25 4.99 -4.47 3.79
C ASP A 25 5.24 -3.19 2.98
N GLU A 26 6.28 -3.22 2.16
CA GLU A 26 6.52 -2.28 1.08
C GLU A 26 7.13 -2.99 -0.12
N ILE A 27 6.50 -2.83 -1.29
CA ILE A 27 6.90 -3.50 -2.51
C ILE A 27 7.22 -2.48 -3.61
N SER A 28 8.05 -2.89 -4.56
CA SER A 28 8.23 -2.15 -5.82
C SER A 28 7.24 -2.68 -6.85
N ALA A 29 6.51 -1.79 -7.49
CA ALA A 29 5.55 -2.10 -8.55
C ALA A 29 5.80 -1.22 -9.78
N SER A 30 5.50 -1.74 -10.96
CA SER A 30 5.51 -0.98 -12.21
C SER A 30 4.15 -1.03 -12.87
N THR A 31 3.83 0.03 -13.62
CA THR A 31 2.63 0.06 -14.46
C THR A 31 2.92 -0.63 -15.78
N LEU A 32 1.96 -1.42 -16.27
CA LEU A 32 2.02 -2.05 -17.59
C LEU A 32 0.88 -1.49 -18.47
N PRO A 33 1.17 -0.94 -19.66
CA PRO A 33 2.51 -0.75 -20.25
C PRO A 33 3.36 0.24 -19.46
N ASP A 34 4.68 0.17 -19.64
CA ASP A 34 5.61 1.08 -18.96
C ASP A 34 5.27 2.54 -19.28
N LEU A 35 5.00 3.31 -18.22
CA LEU A 35 4.64 4.73 -18.29
C LEU A 35 5.84 5.65 -18.03
N GLN A 36 7.03 5.11 -17.80
CA GLN A 36 8.24 5.85 -17.43
C GLN A 36 8.03 6.77 -16.21
N GLU A 37 7.25 6.31 -15.23
CA GLU A 37 7.04 7.03 -13.97
C GLU A 37 8.34 7.10 -13.16
N PRO A 38 8.61 8.22 -12.44
CA PRO A 38 9.78 8.30 -11.57
C PRO A 38 9.83 7.17 -10.54
N GLU A 39 11.02 6.62 -10.27
CA GLU A 39 11.20 5.51 -9.32
C GLU A 39 10.62 5.79 -7.94
N ALA A 40 10.51 7.05 -7.50
CA ALA A 40 9.87 7.40 -6.24
C ALA A 40 8.40 6.93 -6.12
N PHE A 41 7.71 6.73 -7.25
CA PHE A 41 6.33 6.27 -7.35
C PHE A 41 6.21 4.74 -7.47
N ASN A 42 7.31 4.01 -7.65
CA ASN A 42 7.27 2.55 -7.73
C ASN A 42 7.14 1.89 -6.35
N ARG A 43 7.45 2.60 -5.26
CA ARG A 43 7.37 2.10 -3.89
C ARG A 43 5.94 2.20 -3.36
N VAL A 44 5.27 1.05 -3.28
CA VAL A 44 3.90 0.88 -2.76
C VAL A 44 3.97 0.36 -1.33
N SER A 45 3.42 1.12 -0.38
CA SER A 45 3.26 0.66 1.00
C SER A 45 1.96 -0.13 1.15
N LEU A 46 2.03 -1.28 1.83
CA LEU A 46 0.87 -2.11 2.13
C LEU A 46 0.47 -1.95 3.60
N TYR A 47 -0.81 -1.72 3.84
CA TYR A 47 -1.38 -1.60 5.19
C TYR A 47 -2.54 -2.56 5.35
N ARG A 48 -2.69 -3.12 6.55
CA ARG A 48 -3.83 -3.95 6.93
C ARG A 48 -4.55 -3.38 8.13
N ALA A 49 -5.88 -3.38 8.05
CA ALA A 49 -6.78 -3.18 9.16
C ALA A 49 -7.51 -4.50 9.44
N ASP A 50 -7.49 -4.90 10.71
CA ASP A 50 -8.23 -6.05 11.21
C ASP A 50 -9.44 -5.51 12.01
N ALA A 51 -10.65 -6.00 11.68
CA ALA A 51 -11.89 -5.63 12.38
C ALA A 51 -12.07 -6.39 13.71
#